data_AF-A0A251V662-F1
#
_entry.id   AF-A0A251V662-F1
#
_cell.length_a   1.000
_cell.length_b   1.000
_cell.length_c   1.000
_cell.angle_alpha   90.00
_cell.angle_beta   90.00
_cell.angle_gamma   90.00
#
_symmetry.space_group_name_H-M   'P 1'
#
loop_
_entity.id
_entity.type
_entity.pdbx_description
1 polymer ?
#
loop_
_entity_poly.entity_id
_entity_poly.type
_entity_poly.pdbx_seq_one_letter_code
_entity_poly.pdbx_strand_id
1 'polypeptide(L)'
;MLCLRIYRVEYYISDGYKKVKRVCVLEIDMGDEHDKLLPVANVGRIMKRVLPPTAKISKEAKETIQECASEFISFVTGEASDKCQKENRKTVNGDDICWALGSLGFDDYSQAIVRYLHKHREFERDRASAAAHFKHSPK
;
A
#
# COMPACT_ATOMS: atom_id res chain seq x y z
N MET A 1 -6.38 -4.99 -11.66
CA MET A 1 -6.49 -4.31 -10.35
C MET A 1 -5.85 -5.21 -9.32
N LEU A 2 -4.65 -4.91 -8.83
CA LEU A 2 -4.13 -5.60 -7.65
C LEU A 2 -5.01 -5.16 -6.47
N CYS A 3 -5.99 -5.99 -6.16
CA CYS A 3 -6.71 -5.92 -4.89
C CYS A 3 -5.68 -6.30 -3.83
N LEU A 4 -5.18 -5.29 -3.09
CA LEU A 4 -4.59 -5.47 -1.77
C LEU A 4 -5.65 -6.15 -0.90
N ARG A 5 -5.74 -7.48 -1.01
CA ARG A 5 -6.58 -8.29 -0.14
C ARG A 5 -5.94 -8.21 1.24
N ILE A 6 -6.54 -7.40 2.09
CA ILE A 6 -6.45 -7.52 3.53
C ILE A 6 -6.95 -8.93 3.85
N TYR A 7 -6.04 -9.87 4.10
CA TYR A 7 -6.41 -11.22 4.50
C TYR A 7 -6.97 -11.15 5.93
N ARG A 8 -8.29 -11.28 6.03
CA ARG A 8 -9.01 -11.64 7.25
C ARG A 8 -8.80 -13.13 7.45
N VAL A 9 -8.00 -13.52 8.44
CA VAL A 9 -7.96 -14.90 8.94
C VAL A 9 -8.74 -14.93 10.26
N GLU A 10 -9.85 -15.65 10.27
CA GLU A 10 -10.56 -16.10 11.48
C GLU A 10 -10.05 -17.50 11.83
N TYR A 11 -9.89 -17.90 13.11
CA TYR A 11 -10.16 -19.28 13.59
C TYR A 11 -10.28 -19.36 15.13
N TYR A 12 -10.69 -20.54 15.62
CA TYR A 12 -11.71 -20.84 16.63
C TYR A 12 -11.34 -20.80 18.13
N ILE A 13 -12.42 -20.83 18.94
CA ILE A 13 -12.53 -20.78 20.40
C ILE A 13 -12.26 -22.15 21.05
N SER A 14 -11.45 -22.17 22.11
CA SER A 14 -11.67 -23.04 23.28
C SER A 14 -11.29 -22.28 24.55
N ASP A 15 -12.15 -22.39 25.55
CA ASP A 15 -12.11 -21.81 26.90
C ASP A 15 -12.28 -20.29 27.04
N GLY A 16 -13.50 -19.94 27.44
CA GLY A 16 -14.00 -18.59 27.53
C GLY A 16 -13.36 -17.77 28.64
N TYR A 17 -12.70 -16.66 28.25
CA TYR A 17 -12.78 -15.35 28.90
C TYR A 17 -12.42 -14.30 27.83
N LYS A 18 -13.43 -13.58 27.31
CA LYS A 18 -13.28 -12.67 26.16
C LYS A 18 -12.46 -11.42 26.53
N LYS A 19 -11.23 -11.31 26.02
CA LYS A 19 -10.49 -10.03 25.87
C LYS A 19 -10.15 -9.84 24.38
N VAL A 20 -10.81 -8.89 23.73
CA VAL A 20 -10.59 -8.57 22.32
C VAL A 20 -9.26 -7.84 22.17
N LYS A 21 -8.19 -8.58 21.88
CA LYS A 21 -6.98 -7.98 21.31
C LYS A 21 -7.08 -8.07 19.78
N ARG A 22 -7.63 -7.03 19.14
CA ARG A 22 -7.25 -6.78 17.73
C ARG A 22 -5.73 -6.60 17.76
N VAL A 23 -4.97 -7.42 17.07
CA VAL A 23 -3.57 -7.14 16.76
C VAL A 23 -3.50 -7.31 15.26
N CYS A 24 -3.21 -6.22 14.57
CA CYS A 24 -2.89 -6.28 13.15
C CYS A 24 -1.39 -6.45 13.10
N VAL A 25 -0.93 -7.70 13.15
CA VAL A 25 0.43 -8.04 12.76
C VAL A 25 0.36 -8.28 11.25
N LEU A 26 1.06 -7.46 10.48
CA LEU A 26 1.48 -7.84 9.12
C LEU A 26 2.58 -8.89 9.30
N GLU A 27 2.21 -10.09 9.75
CA GLU A 27 3.07 -11.26 9.51
C GLU A 27 2.83 -11.63 8.06
N ILE A 28 3.79 -11.27 7.20
CA ILE A 28 3.84 -11.74 5.83
C ILE A 28 4.09 -13.24 5.93
N ASP A 29 3.02 -14.03 5.92
CA ASP A 29 3.10 -15.48 5.85
C ASP A 29 4.00 -15.86 4.64
N MET A 30 4.93 -16.79 4.85
CA MET A 30 5.89 -17.24 3.83
C MET A 30 5.19 -18.17 2.83
N GLY A 31 4.26 -17.61 2.06
CA GLY A 31 3.88 -18.13 0.74
C GLY A 31 4.90 -17.73 -0.32
N ASP A 32 4.95 -18.53 -1.40
CA ASP A 32 5.87 -18.48 -2.56
C ASP A 32 6.40 -17.07 -2.88
N GLU A 33 7.72 -16.91 -2.97
CA GLU A 33 8.38 -15.62 -3.24
C GLU A 33 7.87 -14.97 -4.53
N HIS A 34 7.45 -15.78 -5.51
CA HIS A 34 6.91 -15.27 -6.77
C HIS A 34 5.57 -14.55 -6.64
N ASP A 35 4.73 -14.90 -5.67
CA ASP A 35 3.40 -14.28 -5.47
C ASP A 35 3.49 -12.85 -4.91
N LYS A 36 4.67 -12.45 -4.42
CA LYS A 36 4.90 -11.14 -3.79
C LYS A 36 5.45 -10.10 -4.77
N LEU A 37 5.84 -10.51 -5.98
CA LEU A 37 6.46 -9.63 -6.96
C LEU A 37 5.43 -8.88 -7.82
N LEU A 38 5.74 -7.62 -8.13
CA LEU A 38 4.98 -6.86 -9.12
C LEU A 38 5.09 -7.50 -10.51
N PRO A 39 4.08 -7.43 -11.39
CA PRO A 39 4.21 -7.98 -12.74
C PRO A 39 5.39 -7.36 -13.52
N VAL A 40 6.35 -8.19 -13.95
CA VAL A 40 7.60 -7.74 -14.62
C VAL A 40 7.33 -6.86 -15.86
N ALA A 41 6.23 -7.10 -16.56
CA ALA A 41 5.82 -6.28 -17.70
C ALA A 41 5.46 -4.83 -17.31
N ASN A 42 4.86 -4.64 -16.13
CA ASN A 42 4.53 -3.31 -15.62
C ASN A 42 5.78 -2.57 -15.17
N VAL A 43 6.71 -3.27 -14.49
CA VAL A 43 8.02 -2.74 -14.12
C VAL A 43 8.78 -2.26 -15.36
N GLY A 44 8.91 -3.14 -16.37
CA GLY A 44 9.58 -2.80 -17.63
C GLY A 44 8.96 -1.59 -18.35
N ARG A 45 7.63 -1.44 -18.32
CA ARG A 45 6.93 -0.28 -18.92
C ARG A 45 7.25 1.02 -18.18
N ILE A 46 7.33 1.00 -16.85
CA ILE A 46 7.65 2.19 -16.04
C ILE A 46 9.11 2.58 -16.25
N MET A 47 10.04 1.62 -16.17
CA MET A 47 11.46 1.85 -16.44
C MET A 47 11.68 2.49 -17.82
N LYS A 48 10.86 2.16 -18.82
CA LYS A 48 10.95 2.75 -20.17
C LYS A 48 10.55 4.22 -20.26
N ARG A 49 9.73 4.73 -19.34
CA ARG A 49 9.25 6.13 -19.38
C ARG A 49 10.35 7.14 -19.13
N VAL A 50 11.42 6.73 -18.45
CA VAL A 50 12.56 7.60 -18.11
C VAL A 50 13.76 7.38 -19.04
N LEU A 51 13.61 6.54 -20.07
CA LEU A 51 14.66 6.20 -21.02
C LEU A 51 14.31 6.69 -22.43
N PRO A 52 15.32 6.90 -23.30
CA PRO A 52 15.07 7.18 -24.72
C PRO A 52 14.25 6.07 -25.40
N PRO A 53 13.44 6.40 -26.42
CA PRO A 53 12.57 5.43 -27.11
C PRO A 53 13.31 4.21 -27.68
N THR A 54 14.57 4.38 -28.09
CA THR A 54 15.40 3.33 -28.71
C THR A 54 16.14 2.46 -27.69
N ALA A 55 16.15 2.84 -26.41
CA ALA A 55 16.88 2.10 -25.39
C ALA A 55 16.29 0.70 -25.23
N LYS A 56 17.13 -0.30 -24.93
CA LYS A 56 16.69 -1.65 -24.53
C LYS A 56 16.91 -1.83 -23.01
N ILE A 57 16.09 -2.63 -22.35
CA ILE A 57 16.34 -3.07 -20.96
C ILE A 57 16.42 -4.59 -21.01
N SER A 58 17.47 -5.16 -20.41
CA SER A 58 17.66 -6.61 -20.34
C SER A 58 16.56 -7.28 -19.49
N LYS A 59 16.53 -8.61 -19.47
CA LYS A 59 15.58 -9.34 -18.62
C LYS A 59 15.97 -9.18 -17.16
N GLU A 60 17.25 -9.35 -16.87
CA GLU A 60 17.87 -9.32 -15.55
C GLU A 60 17.64 -7.97 -14.88
N ALA A 61 17.81 -6.86 -15.62
CA ALA A 61 17.56 -5.53 -15.08
C ALA A 61 16.08 -5.29 -14.70
N LYS A 62 15.12 -5.95 -15.37
CA LYS A 62 13.71 -5.85 -14.98
C LYS A 62 13.42 -6.67 -13.73
N GLU A 63 14.03 -7.85 -13.61
CA GLU A 63 13.90 -8.73 -12.44
C GLU A 63 14.51 -8.09 -11.20
N THR A 64 15.73 -7.52 -11.32
CA THR A 64 16.35 -6.78 -10.21
C THR A 64 15.49 -5.60 -9.75
N ILE A 65 14.96 -4.78 -10.67
CA ILE A 65 14.10 -3.65 -10.26
C ILE A 65 12.76 -4.13 -9.71
N GLN A 66 12.24 -5.27 -10.17
CA GLN A 66 11.02 -5.88 -9.63
C GLN A 66 11.23 -6.34 -8.17
N GLU A 67 12.37 -6.94 -7.87
CA GLU A 67 12.78 -7.31 -6.50
C GLU A 67 12.94 -6.05 -5.65
N CYS A 68 13.73 -5.07 -6.10
CA CYS A 68 13.95 -3.81 -5.37
C CYS A 68 12.64 -3.06 -5.12
N ALA A 69 11.71 -3.05 -6.08
CA ALA A 69 10.42 -2.38 -5.90
C ALA A 69 9.55 -3.09 -4.85
N SER A 70 9.60 -4.42 -4.79
CA SER A 70 8.85 -5.23 -3.83
C SER A 70 9.45 -5.08 -2.42
N GLU A 71 10.77 -5.04 -2.33
CA GLU A 71 11.50 -4.73 -1.09
C GLU A 71 11.21 -3.30 -0.62
N PHE A 72 11.21 -2.31 -1.52
CA PHE A 72 10.89 -0.92 -1.18
C PHE A 72 9.48 -0.78 -0.58
N ILE A 73 8.49 -1.48 -1.14
CA ILE A 73 7.13 -1.52 -0.56
C ILE A 73 7.18 -2.10 0.86
N SER A 74 7.90 -3.21 1.05
CA SER A 74 8.02 -3.87 2.35
C SER A 74 8.74 -2.99 3.38
N PHE A 75 9.80 -2.30 2.96
CA PHE A 75 10.58 -1.41 3.79
C PHE A 75 9.76 -0.20 4.28
N VAL A 76 9.11 0.52 3.36
CA VAL A 76 8.30 1.71 3.71
C VAL A 76 7.09 1.30 4.54
N THR A 77 6.44 0.19 4.21
CA THR A 77 5.26 -0.28 4.97
C THR A 77 5.63 -0.82 6.34
N GLY A 78 6.83 -1.40 6.51
CA GLY A 78 7.39 -1.77 7.80
C GLY A 78 7.57 -0.55 8.71
N GLU A 79 8.24 0.50 8.23
CA GLU A 79 8.45 1.74 8.99
C GLU A 79 7.12 2.42 9.38
N ALA A 80 6.17 2.47 8.45
CA ALA A 80 4.83 3.00 8.71
C ALA A 80 4.04 2.16 9.73
N SER A 81 4.19 0.83 9.67
CA SER A 81 3.60 -0.09 10.63
C SER A 81 4.17 0.14 12.02
N ASP A 82 5.48 0.28 12.15
CA ASP A 82 6.15 0.53 13.44
C ASP A 82 5.66 1.82 14.09
N LYS A 83 5.51 2.91 13.32
CA LYS A 83 4.89 4.13 13.83
C LYS A 83 3.45 3.91 14.26
N CYS A 84 2.63 3.28 13.42
CA CYS A 84 1.23 3.01 13.73
C CYS A 84 1.10 2.23 15.05
N GLN A 85 1.96 1.22 15.26
CA GLN A 85 1.99 0.42 16.47
C GLN A 85 2.46 1.23 17.70
N LYS A 86 3.50 2.05 17.56
CA LYS A 86 3.97 2.97 18.62
C LYS A 86 2.87 3.93 19.08
N GLU A 87 1.96 4.32 18.18
CA GLU A 87 0.79 5.14 18.47
C GLU A 87 -0.44 4.33 18.97
N ASN A 88 -0.28 3.05 19.30
CA ASN A 88 -1.36 2.13 19.71
C ASN A 88 -2.50 1.98 18.67
N ARG A 89 -2.22 2.31 17.40
CA ARG A 89 -3.16 2.12 16.29
C ARG A 89 -2.93 0.76 15.64
N LYS A 90 -4.00 0.21 15.07
CA LYS A 90 -4.01 -1.13 14.45
C LYS A 90 -4.18 -1.08 12.94
N THR A 91 -4.33 0.11 12.39
CA THR A 91 -4.59 0.30 10.97
C THR A 91 -3.66 1.39 10.49
N VAL A 92 -2.71 1.00 9.64
CA VAL A 92 -1.83 1.91 8.92
C VAL A 92 -2.70 2.73 7.97
N ASN A 93 -2.53 4.05 7.99
CA ASN A 93 -3.25 4.98 7.14
C ASN A 93 -2.30 5.70 6.17
N GLY A 94 -2.83 6.57 5.31
CA GLY A 94 -2.01 7.31 4.35
C GLY A 94 -1.02 8.30 4.98
N ASP A 95 -1.32 8.84 6.16
CA ASP A 95 -0.43 9.78 6.86
C ASP A 95 0.80 9.04 7.44
N ASP A 96 0.65 7.77 7.83
CA ASP A 96 1.76 6.90 8.25
C ASP A 96 2.76 6.67 7.13
N ILE A 97 2.27 6.43 5.91
CA ILE A 97 3.11 6.25 4.72
C ILE A 97 3.86 7.56 4.39
N CYS A 98 3.17 8.70 4.45
CA CYS A 98 3.81 10.00 4.20
C CYS A 98 4.92 10.28 5.22
N TRP A 99 4.67 9.97 6.49
CA TRP A 99 5.67 10.10 7.54
C TRP A 99 6.85 9.14 7.33
N ALA A 100 6.58 7.87 7.03
CA ALA A 100 7.63 6.86 6.84
C ALA A 100 8.58 7.29 5.73
N LEU A 101 8.05 7.78 4.60
CA LEU A 101 8.88 8.31 3.52
C LEU A 101 9.76 9.49 3.95
N GLY A 102 9.25 10.43 4.74
CA GLY A 102 10.07 11.51 5.28
C GLY A 102 11.14 11.01 6.26
N SER A 103 10.77 10.10 7.17
CA SER A 103 11.68 9.51 8.16
C SER A 103 12.82 8.72 7.52
N LEU A 104 12.56 8.10 6.36
CA LEU A 104 13.53 7.32 5.60
C LEU A 104 14.37 8.16 4.63
N GLY A 105 14.17 9.49 4.58
CA GLY A 105 14.93 10.41 3.72
C GLY A 105 14.41 10.50 2.27
N PHE A 106 13.18 10.08 2.01
CA PHE A 106 12.50 10.20 0.71
C PHE A 106 11.58 11.44 0.66
N ASP A 107 12.07 12.60 1.11
CA ASP A 107 11.27 13.83 1.30
C ASP A 107 10.55 14.30 0.04
N ASP A 108 11.22 14.25 -1.12
CA ASP A 108 10.62 14.63 -2.41
C ASP A 108 9.40 13.77 -2.75
N TYR A 109 9.47 12.47 -2.42
CA TYR A 109 8.36 11.53 -2.60
C TYR A 109 7.27 11.76 -1.55
N SER A 110 7.65 11.99 -0.29
CA SER A 110 6.69 12.30 0.79
C SER A 110 5.80 13.48 0.41
N GLN A 111 6.39 14.59 -0.06
CA GLN A 111 5.63 15.77 -0.48
C GLN A 111 4.68 15.47 -1.65
N ALA A 112 5.13 14.68 -2.62
CA ALA A 112 4.28 14.27 -3.75
C ALA A 112 3.10 13.41 -3.30
N ILE A 113 3.32 12.47 -2.40
CA ILE A 113 2.29 11.58 -1.88
C ILE A 113 1.30 12.33 -0.99
N VAL A 114 1.75 13.28 -0.15
CA VAL A 114 0.84 14.13 0.63
C VAL A 114 -0.15 14.86 -0.29
N ARG A 115 0.34 15.50 -1.36
CA ARG A 115 -0.53 16.15 -2.35
C ARG A 115 -1.53 15.18 -2.99
N TYR A 116 -1.08 13.97 -3.32
CA TYR A 116 -1.95 12.94 -3.86
C TYR A 116 -3.01 12.49 -2.84
N LEU A 117 -2.64 12.27 -1.58
CA LEU A 117 -3.54 11.86 -0.51
C LEU A 117 -4.63 12.90 -0.26
N HIS A 118 -4.29 14.19 -0.29
CA HIS A 118 -5.26 15.28 -0.20
C HIS A 118 -6.29 15.23 -1.33
N LYS A 119 -5.83 15.13 -2.59
CA LYS A 119 -6.73 15.01 -3.75
C LYS A 119 -7.58 13.76 -3.72
N HIS A 120 -7.03 12.64 -3.26
CA HIS A 120 -7.78 11.39 -3.11
C HIS A 120 -8.89 11.56 -2.06
N ARG A 121 -8.59 12.19 -0.91
CA ARG A 121 -9.60 12.47 0.13
C ARG A 121 -10.71 13.39 -0.39
N GLU A 122 -10.40 14.38 -1.22
CA GLU A 122 -11.39 15.23 -1.90
C GLU A 122 -12.28 14.41 -2.84
N PHE A 123 -11.67 13.64 -3.74
CA PHE A 123 -12.39 12.80 -4.69
C PHE A 123 -13.35 11.81 -4.00
N GLU A 124 -12.93 11.18 -2.90
CA GLU A 124 -13.78 10.27 -2.14
C GLU A 124 -14.98 11.00 -1.48
N ARG A 125 -14.81 12.25 -1.04
CA ARG A 125 -15.91 13.07 -0.52
C ARG A 125 -16.91 13.45 -1.61
N ASP A 126 -16.43 13.83 -2.78
CA ASP A 126 -17.28 14.18 -3.92
C ASP A 126 -18.07 12.95 -4.40
N ARG A 127 -17.41 11.78 -4.48
CA ARG A 127 -18.07 10.51 -4.82
C ARG A 127 -19.15 10.15 -3.80
N ALA A 128 -18.88 10.31 -2.50
CA ALA A 128 -19.86 10.05 -1.46
C ALA A 128 -21.07 11.01 -1.55
N SER A 129 -20.81 12.28 -1.86
CA SER A 129 -21.84 13.32 -2.02
C SER A 129 -22.74 13.04 -3.23
N ALA A 130 -22.16 12.63 -4.37
CA ALA A 130 -22.91 12.24 -5.56
C ALA A 130 -23.78 10.99 -5.31
N ALA A 131 -23.27 10.01 -4.57
CA ALA A 131 -24.03 8.81 -4.20
C ALA A 131 -25.19 9.12 -3.22
N ALA A 132 -25.03 10.13 -2.35
CA ALA A 132 -26.08 10.59 -1.45
C ALA A 132 -27.20 11.35 -2.20
N HIS A 133 -26.82 12.15 -3.20
CA HIS A 133 -27.77 12.87 -4.07
C HIS A 133 -28.65 11.92 -4.88
N PHE A 134 -28.10 10.81 -5.38
CA PHE A 134 -28.88 9.80 -6.11
C PHE A 134 -29.93 9.09 -5.23
N LYS A 135 -29.68 8.98 -3.91
CA LYS A 135 -30.61 8.34 -2.96
C LYS A 135 -31.77 9.24 -2.51
N HIS A 136 -31.69 10.55 -2.75
CA HIS A 136 -32.69 11.54 -2.33
C HIS A 136 -33.55 12.10 -3.46
N SER A 137 -33.41 11.63 -4.71
CA SER A 137 -34.35 12.02 -5.77
C SER A 137 -35.74 11.45 -5.48
N PRO A 138 -36.80 12.29 -5.39
CA PRO A 138 -38.17 11.82 -5.21
C PRO A 138 -38.63 11.06 -6.45
N LYS A 139 -39.34 9.95 -6.22
CA LYS A 139 -40.07 9.20 -7.26
C LYS A 139 -41.30 9.97 -7.72
#